data_AF-A0A842UV30-F1
#
_entry.id   AF-A0A842UV30-F1
#
_cell.length_a   1.000
_cell.length_b   1.000
_cell.length_c   1.000
_cell.angle_alpha   90.00
_cell.angle_beta   90.00
_cell.angle_gamma   90.00
#
_symmetry.space_group_name_H-M   'P 1'
#
loop_
_entity.id
_entity.type
_entity.pdbx_description
1 polymer ?
#
loop_
_entity_poly.entity_id
_entity_poly.type
_entity_poly.pdbx_seq_one_letter_code
_entity_poly.pdbx_strand_id
1 'polypeptide(L)'
;MRLNLGRRIEDLIIAGIIILTVLDFMKWLPGDLDYIKKIISWTLLGYLMYRVSITRVLFGTDPERYIDRKIRMRDKHLDVIIILTYFLFIIKNLVNVAYSSSEEVFYFRSFYNLIIANTHMLESYTFIAGGILLFALSIYLALRADIRKPSLLAVLGQEGKLRKGPAQAAARTLVIWAAFVGFYVIVFNLVMEWLAIVTDAPLVMLAIFFYSFIIVRYKQKFKAENLLFKIANVGEKFYEDFINLFRSRKKVWVAISGMLVLHLLADIAAFIIPYTFGMHDLLYFEHFKTGHTALIYLMIEDLAVMPDIVAKISVVLVYVLNLAAMLFLLVMPGFIWYNIYRNRGFRFPAVLLGLFFASVVCFGYTPVFSVTPLESEGLVGVDILTRTIFDETVGLTTLYVSAAGSMIAFLAVYLAGKVKAVKHWFIGLSILIVDMFFGFYIYHYASTMTRYYTSVIPNMFLQQSYIIAFYLSAFMLFSLLFYASGFVAFLIETKNEYRLLK
;
A
#
# COMPACT_ATOMS: atom_id res chain seq x y z
N MET A 1 -3.45 -35.66 21.11
CA MET A 1 -2.66 -36.01 19.88
C MET A 1 -3.17 -35.32 18.62
N ARG A 2 -4.48 -35.29 18.30
CA ARG A 2 -5.03 -34.61 17.10
C ARG A 2 -4.80 -33.08 17.03
N LEU A 3 -4.78 -32.37 18.16
CA LEU A 3 -4.50 -30.92 18.21
C LEU A 3 -3.04 -30.56 17.84
N ASN A 4 -2.09 -31.48 18.01
CA ASN A 4 -0.69 -31.24 17.63
C ASN A 4 -0.43 -31.46 16.14
N LEU A 5 -1.24 -32.27 15.46
CA LEU A 5 -1.05 -32.53 14.03
C LEU A 5 -1.48 -31.33 13.19
N GLY A 6 -2.63 -30.72 13.51
CA GLY A 6 -3.13 -29.53 12.81
C GLY A 6 -2.16 -28.35 12.91
N ARG A 7 -1.64 -28.09 14.12
CA ARG A 7 -0.65 -27.04 14.35
C ARG A 7 0.66 -27.26 13.57
N ARG A 8 1.14 -28.52 13.49
CA ARG A 8 2.34 -28.86 12.72
C ARG A 8 2.15 -28.63 11.21
N ILE A 9 0.97 -28.92 10.67
CA ILE A 9 0.66 -28.68 9.25
C ILE A 9 0.62 -27.17 8.97
N GLU A 10 -0.01 -26.39 9.85
CA GLU A 10 -0.04 -24.93 9.76
C GLU A 10 1.38 -24.33 9.80
N ASP A 11 2.21 -24.76 10.74
CA ASP A 11 3.61 -24.33 10.85
C ASP A 11 4.42 -24.68 9.58
N LEU A 12 4.19 -25.86 8.99
CA LEU A 12 4.83 -26.27 7.73
C LEU A 12 4.37 -25.43 6.53
N ILE A 13 3.08 -25.11 6.44
CA ILE A 13 2.54 -24.25 5.37
C ILE A 13 3.14 -22.85 5.48
N ILE A 14 3.16 -22.27 6.69
CA ILE A 14 3.73 -20.94 6.92
C ILE A 14 5.24 -20.94 6.62
N ALA A 15 5.97 -21.97 7.05
CA ALA A 15 7.39 -22.11 6.72
C ALA A 15 7.61 -22.20 5.20
N GLY A 16 6.77 -22.97 4.49
CA GLY A 16 6.79 -23.06 3.03
C GLY A 16 6.56 -21.70 2.36
N ILE A 17 5.58 -20.93 2.81
CA ILE A 17 5.31 -19.57 2.31
C ILE A 17 6.53 -18.67 2.54
N ILE A 18 7.09 -18.66 3.76
CA ILE A 18 8.28 -17.85 4.06
C ILE A 18 9.45 -18.21 3.13
N ILE A 19 9.68 -19.51 2.87
CA ILE A 19 10.73 -19.95 1.94
C ILE A 19 10.45 -19.46 0.53
N LEU A 20 9.22 -19.64 0.01
CA LEU A 20 8.83 -19.14 -1.32
C LEU A 20 9.04 -17.63 -1.42
N THR A 21 8.68 -16.88 -0.38
CA THR A 21 8.83 -15.43 -0.31
C THR A 21 10.29 -14.99 -0.27
N VAL A 22 11.17 -15.72 0.42
CA VAL A 22 12.63 -15.45 0.40
C VAL A 22 13.22 -15.76 -0.98
N LEU A 23 12.84 -16.87 -1.59
CA LEU A 23 13.31 -17.25 -2.92
C LEU A 23 12.86 -16.25 -3.99
N ASP A 24 11.63 -15.78 -3.90
CA ASP A 24 11.08 -14.73 -4.77
C ASP A 24 11.84 -13.40 -4.61
N PHE A 25 12.09 -12.97 -3.37
CA PHE A 25 12.90 -11.76 -3.11
C PHE A 25 14.31 -11.86 -3.74
N MET A 26 14.91 -13.05 -3.74
CA MET A 26 16.21 -13.31 -4.36
C MET A 26 16.13 -13.56 -5.88
N LYS A 27 14.92 -13.56 -6.45
CA LYS A 27 14.58 -13.93 -7.83
C LYS A 27 15.09 -15.31 -8.26
N TRP A 28 14.99 -16.27 -7.35
CA TRP A 28 15.31 -17.68 -7.61
C TRP A 28 14.07 -18.54 -7.82
N LEU A 29 12.89 -17.94 -7.74
CA LEU A 29 11.63 -18.65 -7.89
C LEU A 29 11.26 -18.74 -9.38
N PRO A 30 10.99 -19.95 -9.93
CA PRO A 30 10.52 -20.08 -11.30
C PRO A 30 9.09 -19.54 -11.45
N GLY A 31 8.73 -19.07 -12.64
CA GLY A 31 7.42 -18.44 -12.91
C GLY A 31 6.22 -19.31 -12.52
N ASP A 32 6.32 -20.64 -12.66
CA ASP A 32 5.29 -21.59 -12.19
C ASP A 32 5.01 -21.46 -10.68
N LEU A 33 6.07 -21.38 -9.87
CA LEU A 33 5.96 -21.31 -8.41
C LEU A 33 5.60 -19.89 -7.94
N ASP A 34 6.07 -18.85 -8.63
CA ASP A 34 5.69 -17.47 -8.34
C ASP A 34 4.17 -17.26 -8.52
N TYR A 35 3.59 -17.77 -9.59
CA TYR A 35 2.14 -17.69 -9.79
C TYR A 35 1.34 -18.46 -8.74
N ILE A 36 1.78 -19.68 -8.39
CA ILE A 36 1.14 -20.43 -7.29
C ILE A 36 1.25 -19.65 -5.98
N LYS A 37 2.42 -19.07 -5.68
CA LYS A 37 2.63 -18.23 -4.50
C LYS A 37 1.66 -17.05 -4.49
N LYS A 38 1.49 -16.33 -5.60
CA LYS A 38 0.53 -15.21 -5.71
C LYS A 38 -0.92 -15.64 -5.46
N ILE A 39 -1.34 -16.79 -6.01
CA ILE A 39 -2.68 -17.36 -5.72
C ILE A 39 -2.84 -17.67 -4.24
N ILE A 40 -1.82 -18.27 -3.61
CA ILE A 40 -1.83 -18.57 -2.17
C ILE A 40 -1.93 -17.26 -1.37
N SER A 41 -1.10 -16.26 -1.67
CA SER A 41 -1.12 -14.95 -1.03
C SER A 41 -2.49 -14.27 -1.14
N TRP A 42 -3.10 -14.27 -2.32
CA TRP A 42 -4.46 -13.77 -2.52
C TRP A 42 -5.51 -14.55 -1.75
N THR A 43 -5.42 -15.88 -1.73
CA THR A 43 -6.34 -16.73 -0.97
C THR A 43 -6.24 -16.47 0.53
N LEU A 44 -5.02 -16.30 1.06
CA LEU A 44 -4.79 -15.97 2.46
C LEU A 44 -5.32 -14.58 2.83
N LEU A 45 -5.13 -13.58 1.98
CA LEU A 45 -5.72 -12.25 2.18
C LEU A 45 -7.25 -12.29 2.11
N GLY A 46 -7.83 -13.05 1.18
CA GLY A 46 -9.27 -13.30 1.13
C GLY A 46 -9.78 -13.97 2.42
N TYR A 47 -9.05 -14.97 2.92
CA TYR A 47 -9.36 -15.63 4.19
C TYR A 47 -9.26 -14.67 5.39
N LEU A 48 -8.27 -13.78 5.40
CA LEU A 48 -8.12 -12.75 6.41
C LEU A 48 -9.29 -11.77 6.40
N MET A 49 -9.72 -11.32 5.23
CA MET A 49 -10.93 -10.47 5.09
C MET A 49 -12.18 -11.19 5.59
N TYR A 50 -12.27 -12.51 5.38
CA TYR A 50 -13.32 -13.35 5.94
C TYR A 50 -13.27 -13.42 7.48
N ARG A 51 -12.07 -13.57 8.08
CA ARG A 51 -11.87 -13.57 9.55
C ARG A 51 -12.32 -12.25 10.18
N VAL A 52 -11.97 -11.14 9.54
CA VAL A 52 -12.35 -9.80 9.99
C VAL A 52 -13.86 -9.55 9.83
N SER A 53 -14.50 -10.22 8.88
CA SER A 53 -15.94 -10.16 8.55
C SER A 53 -16.37 -8.79 8.04
N ILE A 54 -16.43 -8.66 6.72
CA ILE A 54 -16.83 -7.43 6.02
C ILE A 54 -18.24 -7.01 6.45
N THR A 55 -19.17 -7.95 6.59
CA THR A 55 -20.52 -7.70 7.09
C THR A 55 -20.50 -7.09 8.49
N ARG A 56 -19.61 -7.53 9.38
CA ARG A 56 -19.46 -6.95 10.72
C ARG A 56 -19.02 -5.49 10.67
N VAL A 57 -18.06 -5.18 9.79
CA VAL A 57 -17.53 -3.82 9.60
C VAL A 57 -18.61 -2.89 9.05
N LEU A 58 -19.36 -3.36 8.04
CA LEU A 58 -20.36 -2.54 7.35
C LEU A 58 -21.67 -2.43 8.12
N PHE A 59 -22.15 -3.49 8.77
CA PHE A 59 -23.49 -3.57 9.38
C PHE A 59 -23.50 -3.62 10.92
N GLY A 60 -22.38 -3.89 11.59
CA GLY A 60 -22.23 -3.67 13.04
C GLY A 60 -22.74 -4.78 13.94
N THR A 61 -22.54 -6.03 13.57
CA THR A 61 -22.92 -7.18 14.40
C THR A 61 -21.94 -7.38 15.56
N ASP A 62 -22.45 -7.34 16.79
CA ASP A 62 -21.64 -7.51 18.00
C ASP A 62 -21.51 -9.00 18.35
N PRO A 63 -20.29 -9.58 18.43
CA PRO A 63 -20.07 -11.01 18.66
C PRO A 63 -20.72 -11.52 19.95
N GLU A 64 -20.78 -10.69 21.00
CA GLU A 64 -21.21 -11.10 22.34
C GLU A 64 -22.74 -11.20 22.50
N ARG A 65 -23.52 -10.55 21.63
CA ARG A 65 -25.00 -10.64 21.66
C ARG A 65 -25.57 -11.76 20.79
N TYR A 66 -24.71 -12.61 20.24
CA TYR A 66 -25.10 -13.81 19.51
C TYR A 66 -25.51 -14.94 20.48
N ILE A 67 -26.70 -14.82 21.07
CA ILE A 67 -27.33 -15.98 21.72
C ILE A 67 -27.81 -16.98 20.64
N ASP A 68 -28.08 -16.52 19.42
CA ASP A 68 -28.58 -17.37 18.32
C ASP A 68 -27.48 -17.72 17.29
N ARG A 69 -27.04 -18.99 17.27
CA ARG A 69 -26.09 -19.55 16.30
C ARG A 69 -26.50 -19.33 14.84
N LYS A 70 -27.80 -19.24 14.53
CA LYS A 70 -28.31 -19.18 13.16
C LYS A 70 -27.96 -17.88 12.44
N ILE A 71 -28.00 -16.76 13.17
CA ILE A 71 -27.66 -15.45 12.62
C ILE A 71 -26.14 -15.39 12.34
N ARG A 72 -25.30 -16.02 13.17
CA ARG A 72 -23.83 -16.04 13.01
C ARG A 72 -23.39 -16.81 11.77
N MET A 73 -24.08 -17.90 11.45
CA MET A 73 -23.80 -18.66 10.23
C MET A 73 -24.22 -17.89 8.98
N ARG A 74 -25.33 -17.15 9.03
CA ARG A 74 -25.78 -16.31 7.91
C ARG A 74 -24.75 -15.23 7.53
N ASP A 75 -24.17 -14.56 8.51
CA ASP A 75 -23.16 -13.51 8.27
C ASP A 75 -21.90 -14.08 7.58
N LYS A 76 -21.47 -15.28 8.00
CA LYS A 76 -20.31 -15.95 7.39
C LYS A 76 -20.52 -16.31 5.92
N HIS A 77 -21.70 -16.81 5.55
CA HIS A 77 -21.99 -17.10 4.13
C HIS A 77 -22.02 -15.82 3.30
N LEU A 78 -22.59 -14.74 3.84
CA LEU A 78 -22.60 -13.44 3.18
C LEU A 78 -21.18 -12.89 2.98
N ASP A 79 -20.31 -13.00 3.98
CA ASP A 79 -18.90 -12.60 3.84
C ASP A 79 -18.20 -13.37 2.71
N VAL A 80 -18.42 -14.69 2.60
CA VAL A 80 -17.86 -15.50 1.51
C VAL A 80 -18.36 -15.01 0.14
N ILE A 81 -19.67 -14.75 0.00
CA ILE A 81 -20.23 -14.29 -1.27
C ILE A 81 -19.70 -12.89 -1.62
N ILE A 82 -19.58 -11.98 -0.64
CA ILE A 82 -18.99 -10.64 -0.86
C ILE A 82 -17.54 -10.77 -1.32
N ILE A 83 -16.73 -11.59 -0.65
CA ILE A 83 -15.32 -11.80 -1.01
C ILE A 83 -15.20 -12.42 -2.41
N LEU A 84 -16.02 -13.43 -2.73
CA LEU A 84 -16.07 -14.00 -4.07
C LEU A 84 -16.45 -12.93 -5.11
N THR A 85 -17.43 -12.09 -4.82
CA THR A 85 -17.83 -10.97 -5.68
C THR A 85 -16.67 -10.01 -5.93
N TYR A 86 -15.86 -9.71 -4.90
CA TYR A 86 -14.67 -8.88 -5.05
C TYR A 86 -13.56 -9.56 -5.85
N PHE A 87 -13.36 -10.87 -5.66
CA PHE A 87 -12.43 -11.65 -6.50
C PHE A 87 -12.80 -11.58 -7.97
N LEU A 88 -14.10 -11.63 -8.31
CA LEU A 88 -14.57 -11.53 -9.69
C LEU A 88 -14.15 -10.21 -10.39
N PHE A 89 -14.01 -9.10 -9.64
CA PHE A 89 -13.54 -7.83 -10.18
C PHE A 89 -12.01 -7.77 -10.39
N ILE A 90 -11.23 -8.53 -9.62
CA ILE A 90 -9.75 -8.53 -9.72
C ILE A 90 -9.19 -9.67 -10.59
N ILE A 91 -10.05 -10.46 -11.26
CA ILE A 91 -9.58 -11.54 -12.17
C ILE A 91 -8.65 -11.01 -13.26
N LYS A 92 -8.82 -9.76 -13.72
CA LYS A 92 -7.88 -9.11 -14.64
C LYS A 92 -6.43 -9.12 -14.13
N ASN A 93 -6.23 -9.03 -12.81
CA ASN A 93 -4.88 -9.05 -12.23
C ASN A 93 -4.28 -10.47 -12.36
N LEU A 94 -5.10 -11.53 -12.24
CA LEU A 94 -4.65 -12.91 -12.47
C LEU A 94 -4.23 -13.11 -13.93
N VAL A 95 -5.01 -12.55 -14.87
CA VAL A 95 -4.71 -12.58 -16.30
C VAL A 95 -3.40 -11.84 -16.59
N ASN A 96 -3.19 -10.66 -16.00
CA ASN A 96 -1.94 -9.91 -16.15
C ASN A 96 -0.73 -10.68 -15.63
N VAL A 97 -0.83 -11.32 -14.46
CA VAL A 97 0.26 -12.17 -13.94
C VAL A 97 0.50 -13.37 -14.87
N ALA A 98 -0.56 -13.93 -15.46
CA ALA A 98 -0.39 -14.99 -16.45
C ALA A 98 0.35 -14.50 -17.71
N TYR A 99 0.04 -13.31 -18.22
CA TYR A 99 0.79 -12.71 -19.34
C TYR A 99 2.26 -12.53 -19.00
N SER A 100 2.56 -11.86 -17.88
CA SER A 100 3.94 -11.51 -17.50
C SER A 100 4.80 -12.73 -17.21
N SER A 101 4.23 -13.80 -16.64
CA SER A 101 5.02 -15.00 -16.30
C SER A 101 5.02 -16.05 -17.40
N SER A 102 4.31 -15.85 -18.52
CA SER A 102 4.11 -16.87 -19.56
C SER A 102 5.41 -17.35 -20.23
N GLU A 103 6.46 -16.53 -20.22
CA GLU A 103 7.77 -16.86 -20.78
C GLU A 103 8.63 -17.71 -19.85
N GLU A 104 8.39 -17.66 -18.53
CA GLU A 104 9.20 -18.33 -17.49
C GLU A 104 8.57 -19.63 -16.96
N VAL A 105 7.40 -20.00 -17.48
CA VAL A 105 6.56 -21.11 -17.00
C VAL A 105 6.82 -22.37 -17.82
N PHE A 106 7.17 -23.46 -17.14
CA PHE A 106 7.45 -24.76 -17.77
C PHE A 106 6.28 -25.73 -17.62
N TYR A 107 5.74 -25.89 -16.41
CA TYR A 107 4.74 -26.93 -16.12
C TYR A 107 3.31 -26.47 -16.41
N PHE A 108 2.98 -25.20 -16.16
CA PHE A 108 1.63 -24.67 -16.32
C PHE A 108 1.39 -23.93 -17.64
N ARG A 109 2.29 -24.06 -18.63
CA ARG A 109 2.21 -23.29 -19.89
C ARG A 109 0.88 -23.44 -20.62
N SER A 110 0.33 -24.65 -20.69
CA SER A 110 -0.98 -24.90 -21.31
C SER A 110 -2.12 -24.20 -20.57
N PHE A 111 -2.05 -24.14 -19.25
CA PHE A 111 -3.04 -23.44 -18.43
C PHE A 111 -2.95 -21.92 -18.62
N TYR A 112 -1.74 -21.36 -18.72
CA TYR A 112 -1.52 -19.95 -18.99
C TYR A 112 -2.02 -19.55 -20.38
N ASN A 113 -1.68 -20.36 -21.39
CA ASN A 113 -2.17 -20.15 -22.75
C ASN A 113 -3.70 -20.20 -22.81
N LEU A 114 -4.33 -21.06 -22.00
CA LEU A 114 -5.79 -21.08 -21.88
C LEU A 114 -6.33 -19.77 -21.28
N ILE A 115 -5.72 -19.25 -20.21
CA ILE A 115 -6.11 -17.96 -19.61
C ILE A 115 -5.95 -16.83 -20.62
N ILE A 116 -4.77 -16.72 -21.24
CA ILE A 116 -4.40 -15.69 -22.21
C ILE A 116 -5.31 -15.71 -23.45
N ALA A 117 -5.57 -16.90 -24.00
CA ALA A 117 -6.47 -17.05 -25.15
C ALA A 117 -7.93 -16.64 -24.83
N ASN A 118 -8.30 -16.62 -23.56
CA ASN A 118 -9.65 -16.29 -23.09
C ASN A 118 -9.72 -14.98 -22.29
N THR A 119 -8.69 -14.12 -22.36
CA THR A 119 -8.59 -12.88 -21.57
C THR A 119 -9.86 -12.04 -21.60
N HIS A 120 -10.32 -11.66 -22.80
CA HIS A 120 -11.50 -10.80 -22.95
C HIS A 120 -12.76 -11.42 -22.33
N MET A 121 -12.94 -12.74 -22.51
CA MET A 121 -14.08 -13.47 -21.95
C MET A 121 -14.00 -13.52 -20.43
N LEU A 122 -12.84 -13.89 -19.88
CA LEU A 122 -12.63 -13.98 -18.44
C LEU A 122 -12.86 -12.63 -17.78
N GLU A 123 -12.17 -11.58 -18.22
CA GLU A 123 -12.26 -10.25 -17.62
C GLU A 123 -13.67 -9.67 -17.72
N SER A 124 -14.28 -9.67 -18.90
CA SER A 124 -15.59 -9.03 -19.09
C SER A 124 -16.68 -9.79 -18.36
N TYR A 125 -16.74 -11.12 -18.47
CA TYR A 125 -17.83 -11.90 -17.87
C TYR A 125 -17.71 -11.98 -16.36
N THR A 126 -16.49 -12.12 -15.81
CA THR A 126 -16.34 -12.13 -14.35
C THR A 126 -16.64 -10.76 -13.77
N PHE A 127 -16.21 -9.68 -14.44
CA PHE A 127 -16.50 -8.32 -13.98
C PHE A 127 -18.01 -8.03 -14.01
N ILE A 128 -18.73 -8.40 -15.07
CA ILE A 128 -20.19 -8.26 -15.16
C ILE A 128 -20.88 -9.12 -14.09
N ALA A 129 -20.48 -10.38 -13.93
CA ALA A 129 -21.04 -11.26 -12.91
C ALA A 129 -20.83 -10.71 -11.49
N GLY A 130 -19.62 -10.20 -11.21
CA GLY A 130 -19.31 -9.49 -9.96
C GLY A 130 -20.20 -8.26 -9.76
N GLY A 131 -20.38 -7.45 -10.80
CA GLY A 131 -21.26 -6.29 -10.77
C GLY A 131 -22.73 -6.63 -10.47
N ILE A 132 -23.28 -7.64 -11.13
CA ILE A 132 -24.66 -8.09 -10.90
C ILE A 132 -24.81 -8.65 -9.48
N LEU A 133 -23.88 -9.50 -9.05
CA LEU A 133 -23.92 -10.12 -7.73
C LEU A 133 -23.80 -9.08 -6.61
N LEU A 134 -22.92 -8.08 -6.77
CA LEU A 134 -22.77 -6.99 -5.80
C LEU A 134 -24.07 -6.21 -5.63
N PHE A 135 -24.71 -5.85 -6.74
CA PHE A 135 -25.98 -5.10 -6.71
C PHE A 135 -27.12 -5.95 -6.12
N ALA A 136 -27.20 -7.23 -6.47
CA ALA A 136 -28.18 -8.16 -5.90
C ALA A 136 -27.99 -8.33 -4.38
N LEU A 137 -26.75 -8.42 -3.91
CA LEU A 137 -26.42 -8.43 -2.48
C LEU A 137 -26.85 -7.14 -1.80
N SER A 138 -26.63 -5.98 -2.42
CA SER A 138 -27.09 -4.69 -1.89
C SER A 138 -28.60 -4.64 -1.71
N ILE A 139 -29.37 -5.12 -2.69
CA ILE A 139 -30.84 -5.21 -2.58
C ILE A 139 -31.23 -6.16 -1.44
N TYR A 140 -30.65 -7.37 -1.43
CA TYR A 140 -30.95 -8.37 -0.41
C TYR A 140 -30.70 -7.83 1.01
N LEU A 141 -29.55 -7.18 1.23
CA LEU A 141 -29.17 -6.64 2.53
C LEU A 141 -29.97 -5.37 2.87
N ALA A 142 -30.32 -4.53 1.91
CA ALA A 142 -31.20 -3.38 2.17
C ALA A 142 -32.55 -3.82 2.72
N LEU A 143 -33.09 -4.93 2.21
CA LEU A 143 -34.40 -5.47 2.61
C LEU A 143 -34.35 -6.29 3.90
N ARG A 144 -33.23 -6.97 4.19
CA ARG A 144 -33.15 -7.98 5.26
C ARG A 144 -32.24 -7.62 6.43
N ALA A 145 -31.25 -6.75 6.24
CA ALA A 145 -30.25 -6.44 7.26
C ALA A 145 -30.77 -5.40 8.26
N ASP A 146 -30.38 -5.56 9.51
CA ASP A 146 -30.55 -4.59 10.59
C ASP A 146 -29.20 -3.93 10.84
N ILE A 147 -29.08 -2.62 10.55
CA ILE A 147 -27.80 -1.90 10.68
C ILE A 147 -27.64 -1.43 12.12
N ARG A 148 -26.54 -1.80 12.76
CA ARG A 148 -26.27 -1.56 14.17
C ARG A 148 -24.99 -0.76 14.37
N LYS A 149 -24.87 -0.13 15.54
CA LYS A 149 -23.64 0.50 16.00
C LYS A 149 -22.77 -0.52 16.73
N PRO A 150 -21.42 -0.47 16.60
CA PRO A 150 -20.65 0.39 15.71
C PRO A 150 -20.43 -0.24 14.32
N SER A 151 -20.69 0.52 13.25
CA SER A 151 -20.48 0.09 11.85
C SER A 151 -20.32 1.25 10.89
N LEU A 152 -19.76 0.99 9.71
CA LEU A 152 -19.62 2.01 8.66
C LEU A 152 -20.98 2.56 8.20
N LEU A 153 -21.98 1.70 7.98
CA LEU A 153 -23.30 2.17 7.56
C LEU A 153 -24.03 2.95 8.67
N ALA A 154 -23.77 2.64 9.94
CA ALA A 154 -24.25 3.48 11.04
C ALA A 154 -23.58 4.87 11.04
N VAL A 155 -22.28 4.95 10.72
CA VAL A 155 -21.58 6.24 10.53
C VAL A 155 -22.21 7.07 9.40
N LEU A 156 -22.71 6.41 8.35
CA LEU A 156 -23.45 7.03 7.25
C LEU A 156 -24.93 7.31 7.56
N GLY A 157 -25.37 7.10 8.81
CA GLY A 157 -26.73 7.43 9.25
C GLY A 157 -27.81 6.42 8.86
N GLN A 158 -27.46 5.21 8.44
CA GLN A 158 -28.42 4.17 8.01
C GLN A 158 -28.87 3.23 9.15
N GLU A 159 -28.88 3.69 10.39
CA GLU A 159 -29.13 2.85 11.57
C GLU A 159 -30.56 2.25 11.60
N GLY A 160 -30.64 1.00 12.06
CA GLY A 160 -31.87 0.25 12.30
C GLY A 160 -32.40 -0.56 11.11
N LYS A 161 -33.64 -1.02 11.26
CA LYS A 161 -34.39 -1.76 10.23
C LYS A 161 -34.87 -0.84 9.11
N LEU A 162 -35.17 -1.43 7.95
CA LEU A 162 -35.74 -0.71 6.82
C LEU A 162 -37.07 -0.05 7.23
N ARG A 163 -37.20 1.26 6.99
CA ARG A 163 -38.45 1.99 7.13
C ARG A 163 -39.38 1.65 5.95
N LYS A 164 -40.70 1.69 6.17
CA LYS A 164 -41.69 1.24 5.16
C LYS A 164 -41.68 2.19 3.95
N GLY A 165 -41.39 1.66 2.76
CA GLY A 165 -41.59 2.35 1.48
C GLY A 165 -40.56 1.97 0.40
N PRO A 166 -40.96 1.89 -0.89
CA PRO A 166 -40.07 1.49 -1.99
C PRO A 166 -38.92 2.49 -2.21
N ALA A 167 -39.18 3.80 -2.09
CA ALA A 167 -38.15 4.83 -2.24
C ALA A 167 -37.06 4.73 -1.17
N GLN A 168 -37.43 4.41 0.08
CA GLN A 168 -36.48 4.22 1.17
C GLN A 168 -35.67 2.93 1.00
N ALA A 169 -36.29 1.87 0.47
CA ALA A 169 -35.58 0.64 0.11
C ALA A 169 -34.56 0.88 -1.00
N ALA A 170 -34.93 1.63 -2.04
CA ALA A 170 -34.05 2.02 -3.14
C ALA A 170 -32.89 2.88 -2.64
N ALA A 171 -33.15 3.92 -1.83
CA ALA A 171 -32.11 4.75 -1.24
C ALA A 171 -31.14 3.93 -0.37
N ARG A 172 -31.66 3.05 0.50
CA ARG A 172 -30.84 2.16 1.33
C ARG A 172 -30.02 1.17 0.48
N THR A 173 -30.59 0.65 -0.60
CA THR A 173 -29.88 -0.20 -1.58
C THR A 173 -28.70 0.55 -2.19
N LEU A 174 -28.92 1.79 -2.65
CA LEU A 174 -27.86 2.61 -3.23
C LEU A 174 -26.76 2.94 -2.22
N VAL A 175 -27.10 3.25 -0.96
CA VAL A 175 -26.10 3.49 0.09
C VAL A 175 -25.29 2.23 0.40
N ILE A 176 -25.92 1.06 0.48
CA ILE A 176 -25.22 -0.22 0.71
C ILE A 176 -24.34 -0.56 -0.50
N TRP A 177 -24.84 -0.39 -1.72
CA TRP A 177 -24.07 -0.58 -2.95
C TRP A 177 -22.86 0.35 -3.01
N ALA A 178 -23.06 1.64 -2.74
CA ALA A 178 -21.99 2.63 -2.62
C ALA A 178 -20.96 2.25 -1.56
N ALA A 179 -21.40 1.77 -0.39
CA ALA A 179 -20.50 1.31 0.66
C ALA A 179 -19.71 0.07 0.23
N PHE A 180 -20.32 -0.87 -0.50
CA PHE A 180 -19.62 -2.03 -1.04
C PHE A 180 -18.62 -1.67 -2.12
N VAL A 181 -18.96 -0.77 -3.05
CA VAL A 181 -18.04 -0.27 -4.08
C VAL A 181 -16.89 0.49 -3.42
N GLY A 182 -17.18 1.41 -2.50
CA GLY A 182 -16.16 2.15 -1.77
C GLY A 182 -15.24 1.22 -0.97
N PHE A 183 -15.79 0.23 -0.27
CA PHE A 183 -14.98 -0.75 0.46
C PHE A 183 -14.15 -1.64 -0.47
N TYR A 184 -14.69 -2.02 -1.63
CA TYR A 184 -13.93 -2.71 -2.66
C TYR A 184 -12.75 -1.86 -3.12
N VAL A 185 -12.99 -0.65 -3.60
CA VAL A 185 -11.95 0.23 -4.16
C VAL A 185 -10.91 0.61 -3.11
N ILE A 186 -11.35 1.06 -1.93
CA ILE A 186 -10.48 1.68 -0.91
C ILE A 186 -9.79 0.65 -0.02
N VAL A 187 -10.44 -0.49 0.24
CA VAL A 187 -9.90 -1.48 1.19
C VAL A 187 -9.48 -2.72 0.45
N PHE A 188 -10.41 -3.42 -0.21
CA PHE A 188 -10.12 -4.73 -0.77
C PHE A 188 -9.12 -4.68 -1.92
N ASN A 189 -9.38 -3.88 -2.95
CA ASN A 189 -8.51 -3.75 -4.12
C ASN A 189 -7.13 -3.26 -3.69
N LEU A 190 -7.06 -2.22 -2.84
CA LEU A 190 -5.78 -1.74 -2.34
C LEU A 190 -5.03 -2.81 -1.51
N VAL A 191 -5.71 -3.56 -0.64
CA VAL A 191 -5.05 -4.63 0.13
C VAL A 191 -4.58 -5.75 -0.79
N MET A 192 -5.40 -6.17 -1.75
CA MET A 192 -5.10 -7.31 -2.63
C MET A 192 -4.03 -7.00 -3.66
N GLU A 193 -4.05 -5.80 -4.23
CA GLU A 193 -3.07 -5.36 -5.23
C GLU A 193 -1.74 -5.05 -4.54
N TRP A 194 -1.73 -4.25 -3.48
CA TRP A 194 -0.48 -3.76 -2.91
C TRP A 194 0.14 -4.73 -1.90
N LEU A 195 -0.65 -5.35 -1.02
CA LEU A 195 -0.06 -6.25 -0.01
C LEU A 195 0.32 -7.60 -0.58
N ALA A 196 -0.40 -8.09 -1.59
CA ALA A 196 -0.06 -9.37 -2.20
C ALA A 196 1.04 -9.28 -3.25
N ILE A 197 1.05 -8.21 -4.07
CA ILE A 197 1.98 -8.11 -5.21
C ILE A 197 3.29 -7.47 -4.77
N VAL A 198 3.23 -6.35 -4.04
CA VAL A 198 4.40 -5.48 -3.86
C VAL A 198 5.13 -5.71 -2.54
N THR A 199 4.40 -6.04 -1.46
CA THR A 199 5.00 -6.02 -0.12
C THR A 199 5.17 -7.38 0.52
N ASP A 200 4.66 -8.48 -0.06
CA ASP A 200 4.74 -9.78 0.61
C ASP A 200 6.20 -10.19 0.88
N ALA A 201 7.07 -10.04 -0.11
CA ALA A 201 8.49 -10.36 -0.04
C ALA A 201 9.28 -9.36 0.79
N PRO A 202 9.23 -8.05 0.50
CA PRO A 202 9.94 -7.06 1.29
C PRO A 202 9.51 -7.00 2.76
N LEU A 203 8.22 -7.19 3.08
CA LEU A 203 7.71 -7.15 4.45
C LEU A 203 8.13 -8.39 5.25
N VAL A 204 8.06 -9.58 4.64
CA VAL A 204 8.57 -10.81 5.26
C VAL A 204 10.07 -10.72 5.45
N MET A 205 10.82 -10.22 4.46
CA MET A 205 12.27 -10.01 4.58
C MET A 205 12.61 -9.02 5.70
N LEU A 206 11.91 -7.89 5.79
CA LEU A 206 12.08 -6.93 6.87
C LEU A 206 11.78 -7.55 8.24
N ALA A 207 10.72 -8.35 8.34
CA ALA A 207 10.41 -9.10 9.55
C ALA A 207 11.53 -10.09 9.90
N ILE A 208 12.03 -10.86 8.94
CA ILE A 208 13.15 -11.79 9.13
C ILE A 208 14.39 -11.04 9.61
N PHE A 209 14.78 -9.94 8.97
CA PHE A 209 15.94 -9.14 9.38
C PHE A 209 15.76 -8.56 10.79
N PHE A 210 14.59 -7.98 11.09
CA PHE A 210 14.28 -7.41 12.39
C PHE A 210 14.34 -8.46 13.51
N TYR A 211 13.71 -9.62 13.29
CA TYR A 211 13.74 -10.70 14.27
C TYR A 211 15.11 -11.35 14.38
N SER A 212 15.86 -11.48 13.28
CA SER A 212 17.24 -11.95 13.30
C SER A 212 18.13 -11.03 14.14
N PHE A 213 17.97 -9.71 13.99
CA PHE A 213 18.64 -8.72 14.83
C PHE A 213 18.25 -8.85 16.31
N ILE A 214 16.97 -9.03 16.62
CA ILE A 214 16.51 -9.29 17.99
C ILE A 214 17.12 -10.57 18.55
N ILE A 215 17.17 -11.65 17.77
CA ILE A 215 17.76 -12.92 18.19
C ILE A 215 19.23 -12.71 18.51
N VAL A 216 20.00 -12.05 17.63
CA VAL A 216 21.42 -11.77 17.84
C VAL A 216 21.63 -10.91 19.10
N ARG A 217 20.81 -9.88 19.31
CA ARG A 217 20.96 -8.92 20.42
C ARG A 217 20.41 -9.41 21.76
N TYR A 218 19.39 -10.26 21.76
CA TYR A 218 18.64 -10.69 22.94
C TYR A 218 18.55 -12.22 23.07
N LYS A 219 19.59 -12.95 22.64
CA LYS A 219 19.66 -14.43 22.60
C LYS A 219 19.04 -15.12 23.82
N GLN A 220 19.29 -14.62 25.04
CA GLN A 220 18.83 -15.22 26.29
C GLN A 220 17.32 -15.11 26.56
N LYS A 221 16.63 -14.14 25.95
CA LYS A 221 15.18 -13.91 26.18
C LYS A 221 14.32 -14.47 25.05
N PHE A 222 14.94 -15.01 24.00
CA PHE A 222 14.23 -15.41 22.80
C PHE A 222 13.85 -16.90 22.84
N LYS A 223 12.55 -17.19 22.80
CA LYS A 223 12.03 -18.56 22.62
C LYS A 223 11.70 -18.78 21.14
N ALA A 224 12.44 -19.67 20.49
CA ALA A 224 12.32 -19.96 19.05
C ALA A 224 10.91 -20.43 18.65
N GLU A 225 10.23 -21.18 19.53
CA GLU A 225 8.87 -21.73 19.32
C GLU A 225 7.80 -20.66 19.00
N ASN A 226 8.09 -19.37 19.22
CA ASN A 226 7.17 -18.28 18.97
C ASN A 226 7.58 -17.37 17.81
N LEU A 227 8.73 -17.58 17.16
CA LEU A 227 9.19 -16.66 16.10
C LEU A 227 8.24 -16.67 14.91
N LEU A 228 8.00 -17.87 14.37
CA LEU A 228 7.23 -18.08 13.15
C LEU A 228 5.78 -17.63 13.34
N PHE A 229 5.18 -17.97 14.50
CA PHE A 229 3.87 -17.48 14.91
C PHE A 229 3.82 -15.96 15.10
N LYS A 230 4.87 -15.34 15.65
CA LYS A 230 4.91 -13.87 15.79
C LYS A 230 5.01 -13.17 14.45
N ILE A 231 5.83 -13.67 13.51
CA ILE A 231 5.93 -13.13 12.15
C ILE A 231 4.58 -13.24 11.44
N ALA A 232 3.97 -14.42 11.45
CA ALA A 232 2.66 -14.67 10.83
C ALA A 232 1.55 -13.77 11.42
N ASN A 233 1.53 -13.60 12.74
CA ASN A 233 0.51 -12.81 13.42
C ASN A 233 0.69 -11.29 13.32
N VAL A 234 1.87 -10.79 12.94
CA VAL A 234 2.06 -9.33 12.79
C VAL A 234 1.10 -8.80 11.73
N GLY A 235 1.01 -9.49 10.59
CA GLY A 235 0.07 -9.16 9.53
C GLY A 235 -1.37 -9.22 10.04
N GLU A 236 -1.84 -10.40 10.47
CA GLU A 236 -3.24 -10.60 10.89
C GLU A 236 -3.69 -9.55 11.93
N LYS A 237 -2.87 -9.31 12.95
CA LYS A 237 -3.20 -8.32 13.99
C LYS A 237 -3.23 -6.90 13.45
N PHE A 238 -2.27 -6.53 12.60
CA PHE A 238 -2.26 -5.21 11.96
C PHE A 238 -3.55 -4.99 11.16
N TYR A 239 -3.96 -5.95 10.34
CA TYR A 239 -5.18 -5.86 9.54
C TYR A 239 -6.44 -5.82 10.41
N GLU A 240 -6.53 -6.65 11.43
CA GLU A 240 -7.67 -6.63 12.35
C GLU A 240 -7.78 -5.27 13.06
N ASP A 241 -6.68 -4.77 13.62
CA ASP A 241 -6.62 -3.46 14.27
C ASP A 241 -6.96 -2.33 13.29
N PHE A 242 -6.48 -2.42 12.05
CA PHE A 242 -6.69 -1.44 11.00
C PHE A 242 -8.14 -1.40 10.51
N ILE A 243 -8.73 -2.55 10.17
CA ILE A 243 -10.11 -2.63 9.69
C ILE A 243 -11.09 -2.21 10.79
N ASN A 244 -10.78 -2.49 12.06
CA ASN A 244 -11.58 -2.02 13.19
C ASN A 244 -11.66 -0.49 13.28
N LEU A 245 -10.75 0.28 12.65
CA LEU A 245 -10.84 1.74 12.58
C LEU A 245 -12.07 2.23 11.80
N PHE A 246 -12.53 1.48 10.81
CA PHE A 246 -13.72 1.85 10.01
C PHE A 246 -15.04 1.77 10.78
N ARG A 247 -15.05 1.14 11.97
CA ARG A 247 -16.27 0.98 12.77
C ARG A 247 -16.67 2.24 13.53
N SER A 248 -15.74 3.19 13.72
CA SER A 248 -15.98 4.39 14.52
C SER A 248 -15.90 5.66 13.69
N ARG A 249 -16.89 6.54 13.86
CA ARG A 249 -16.94 7.86 13.20
C ARG A 249 -15.68 8.71 13.43
N LYS A 250 -15.04 8.58 14.60
CA LYS A 250 -13.80 9.33 14.92
C LYS A 250 -12.57 8.72 14.26
N LYS A 251 -12.54 7.39 14.09
CA LYS A 251 -11.36 6.66 13.61
C LYS A 251 -11.40 6.36 12.12
N VAL A 252 -12.55 6.48 11.46
CA VAL A 252 -12.67 6.24 10.02
C VAL A 252 -11.76 7.16 9.21
N TRP A 253 -11.58 8.42 9.62
CA TRP A 253 -10.66 9.36 8.97
C TRP A 253 -9.20 8.96 9.10
N VAL A 254 -8.82 8.45 10.28
CA VAL A 254 -7.51 7.84 10.51
C VAL A 254 -7.33 6.58 9.66
N ALA A 255 -8.39 5.78 9.47
CA ALA A 255 -8.34 4.60 8.60
C ALA A 255 -8.10 4.99 7.13
N ILE A 256 -8.85 5.97 6.63
CA ILE A 256 -8.76 6.45 5.24
C ILE A 256 -7.38 7.06 4.99
N SER A 257 -6.88 7.94 5.86
CA SER A 257 -5.53 8.49 5.73
C SER A 257 -4.45 7.41 5.87
N GLY A 258 -4.69 6.39 6.69
CA GLY A 258 -3.80 5.25 6.83
C GLY A 258 -3.69 4.43 5.55
N MET A 259 -4.80 4.17 4.85
CA MET A 259 -4.78 3.49 3.55
C MET A 259 -3.97 4.29 2.53
N LEU A 260 -4.11 5.62 2.53
CA LEU A 260 -3.37 6.51 1.64
C LEU A 260 -1.86 6.45 1.89
N VAL A 261 -1.47 6.39 3.17
CA VAL A 261 -0.07 6.29 3.58
C VAL A 261 0.52 4.92 3.28
N LEU A 262 -0.26 3.84 3.45
CA LEU A 262 0.18 2.49 3.07
C LEU A 262 0.50 2.39 1.58
N HIS A 263 -0.23 3.12 0.74
CA HIS A 263 0.04 3.23 -0.69
C HIS A 263 1.47 3.73 -0.96
N LEU A 264 1.85 4.85 -0.33
CA LEU A 264 3.20 5.42 -0.44
C LEU A 264 4.29 4.46 0.06
N LEU A 265 4.02 3.72 1.14
CA LEU A 265 4.97 2.77 1.70
C LEU A 265 5.20 1.56 0.79
N ALA A 266 4.22 1.17 0.00
CA ALA A 266 4.38 0.09 -0.96
C ALA A 266 5.37 0.46 -2.08
N ASP A 267 5.39 1.72 -2.53
CA ASP A 267 6.37 2.19 -3.52
C ASP A 267 7.82 2.16 -3.01
N ILE A 268 8.05 2.21 -1.70
CA ILE A 268 9.39 1.98 -1.13
C ILE A 268 9.85 0.56 -1.46
N ALA A 269 8.95 -0.40 -1.31
CA ALA A 269 9.21 -1.80 -1.60
C ALA A 269 9.36 -2.05 -3.12
N ALA A 270 8.54 -1.41 -3.94
CA ALA A 270 8.58 -1.56 -5.40
C ALA A 270 9.77 -0.87 -6.07
N PHE A 271 10.21 0.29 -5.56
CA PHE A 271 11.22 1.12 -6.23
C PHE A 271 12.50 1.26 -5.41
N ILE A 272 12.41 1.77 -4.18
CA ILE A 272 13.59 2.19 -3.42
C ILE A 272 14.47 1.00 -3.04
N ILE A 273 13.87 -0.10 -2.56
CA ILE A 273 14.61 -1.31 -2.21
C ILE A 273 15.31 -1.90 -3.46
N PRO A 274 14.59 -2.17 -4.57
CA PRO A 274 15.19 -2.52 -5.87
C PRO A 274 16.36 -1.65 -6.31
N TYR A 275 16.21 -0.33 -6.33
CA TYR A 275 17.28 0.58 -6.78
C TYR A 275 18.50 0.59 -5.87
N THR A 276 18.30 0.38 -4.57
CA THR A 276 19.39 0.36 -3.59
C THR A 276 20.26 -0.89 -3.74
N PHE A 277 19.63 -2.04 -4.00
CA PHE A 277 20.31 -3.34 -4.02
C PHE A 277 20.54 -3.92 -5.43
N GLY A 278 20.08 -3.24 -6.48
CA GLY A 278 20.20 -3.74 -7.87
C GLY A 278 19.26 -4.91 -8.18
N MET A 279 18.11 -4.98 -7.52
CA MET A 279 17.13 -6.05 -7.72
C MET A 279 16.05 -5.63 -8.72
N HIS A 280 16.15 -6.03 -9.99
CA HIS A 280 15.07 -5.80 -10.98
C HIS A 280 13.85 -6.75 -10.86
N ASP A 281 12.76 -6.35 -10.22
CA ASP A 281 11.48 -7.08 -10.34
C ASP A 281 10.94 -7.00 -11.78
N LEU A 282 10.85 -8.14 -12.47
CA LEU A 282 10.40 -8.19 -13.87
C LEU A 282 8.97 -7.64 -14.03
N LEU A 283 8.10 -7.85 -13.03
CA LEU A 283 6.68 -7.43 -13.09
C LEU A 283 6.49 -5.93 -13.16
N TYR A 284 7.40 -5.18 -12.53
CA TYR A 284 7.34 -3.72 -12.50
C TYR A 284 8.25 -3.13 -13.57
N PHE A 285 9.52 -3.56 -13.61
CA PHE A 285 10.53 -2.90 -14.42
C PHE A 285 10.45 -3.18 -15.92
N GLU A 286 9.86 -4.29 -16.37
CA GLU A 286 9.67 -4.54 -17.81
C GLU A 286 8.68 -3.59 -18.48
N HIS A 287 7.73 -3.06 -17.71
CA HIS A 287 6.72 -2.13 -18.22
C HIS A 287 7.17 -0.68 -18.19
N PHE A 288 8.34 -0.39 -17.62
CA PHE A 288 8.86 0.97 -17.53
C PHE A 288 9.88 1.27 -18.62
N LYS A 289 9.96 2.56 -18.97
CA LYS A 289 10.88 3.08 -19.98
C LYS A 289 12.30 3.20 -19.39
N THR A 290 13.17 3.98 -20.01
CA THR A 290 14.50 4.34 -19.47
C THR A 290 14.40 5.09 -18.13
N GLY A 291 15.40 4.94 -17.26
CA GLY A 291 15.49 5.70 -16.00
C GLY A 291 15.40 4.87 -14.71
N HIS A 292 15.50 3.54 -14.81
CA HIS A 292 15.36 2.61 -13.69
C HIS A 292 16.68 1.88 -13.35
N THR A 293 17.80 2.57 -13.53
CA THR A 293 19.13 2.02 -13.23
C THR A 293 19.36 1.98 -11.73
N ALA A 294 19.96 0.90 -11.22
CA ALA A 294 20.27 0.84 -9.79
C ALA A 294 21.23 1.95 -9.36
N LEU A 295 21.00 2.55 -8.19
CA LEU A 295 21.80 3.67 -7.69
C LEU A 295 23.28 3.34 -7.58
N ILE A 296 23.61 2.08 -7.25
CA ILE A 296 25.00 1.67 -7.10
C ILE A 296 25.75 1.71 -8.43
N TYR A 297 25.08 1.41 -9.54
CA TYR A 297 25.68 1.49 -10.88
C TYR A 297 25.91 2.94 -11.28
N LEU A 298 24.89 3.79 -11.13
CA LEU A 298 25.02 5.23 -11.41
C LEU A 298 26.13 5.87 -10.56
N MET A 299 26.21 5.52 -9.27
CA MET A 299 27.27 6.00 -8.39
C MET A 299 28.66 5.53 -8.84
N ILE A 300 28.82 4.29 -9.31
CA ILE A 300 30.11 3.77 -9.81
C ILE A 300 30.51 4.50 -11.10
N GLU A 301 29.57 4.73 -12.02
CA GLU A 301 29.80 5.49 -13.25
C GLU A 301 30.25 6.93 -12.94
N ASP A 302 29.52 7.61 -12.06
CA ASP A 302 29.82 8.97 -11.62
C ASP A 302 31.17 9.05 -10.89
N LEU A 303 31.52 8.04 -10.07
CA LEU A 303 32.82 7.95 -9.39
C LEU A 303 34.00 7.77 -10.35
N ALA A 304 33.79 7.08 -11.48
CA ALA A 304 34.85 6.77 -12.43
C ALA A 304 35.37 8.03 -13.14
N VAL A 305 34.53 9.04 -13.32
CA VAL A 305 34.87 10.29 -14.01
C VAL A 305 35.37 11.40 -13.07
N MET A 306 35.43 11.16 -11.76
CA MET A 306 35.86 12.18 -10.78
C MET A 306 37.38 12.38 -10.72
N PRO A 307 37.87 13.63 -10.79
CA PRO A 307 39.30 13.93 -10.90
C PRO A 307 40.08 13.70 -9.60
N ASP A 308 39.45 13.88 -8.43
CA ASP A 308 40.12 13.86 -7.14
C ASP A 308 39.29 13.14 -6.04
N ILE A 309 39.93 12.88 -4.90
CA ILE A 309 39.32 12.13 -3.79
C ILE A 309 38.18 12.92 -3.11
N VAL A 310 38.23 14.24 -3.07
CA VAL A 310 37.21 15.09 -2.45
C VAL A 310 35.95 15.08 -3.32
N ALA A 311 36.09 15.15 -4.63
CA ALA A 311 35.00 14.95 -5.58
C ALA A 311 34.34 13.58 -5.37
N LYS A 312 35.13 12.50 -5.29
CA LYS A 312 34.63 11.13 -5.05
C LYS A 312 33.86 10.99 -3.73
N ILE A 313 34.38 11.56 -2.64
CA ILE A 313 33.68 11.58 -1.35
C ILE A 313 32.37 12.36 -1.46
N SER A 314 32.37 13.48 -2.17
CA SER A 314 31.14 14.26 -2.42
C SER A 314 30.10 13.47 -3.21
N VAL A 315 30.50 12.73 -4.25
CA VAL A 315 29.60 11.84 -5.01
C VAL A 315 28.94 10.82 -4.07
N VAL A 316 29.73 10.07 -3.30
CA VAL A 316 29.19 9.07 -2.35
C VAL A 316 28.23 9.72 -1.36
N LEU A 317 28.61 10.87 -0.81
CA LEU A 317 27.78 11.61 0.15
C LEU A 317 26.45 12.04 -0.47
N VAL A 318 26.46 12.56 -1.70
CA VAL A 318 25.26 13.01 -2.41
C VAL A 318 24.31 11.85 -2.69
N TYR A 319 24.83 10.70 -3.15
CA TYR A 319 24.01 9.50 -3.36
C TYR A 319 23.37 8.99 -2.06
N VAL A 320 24.16 8.89 -0.98
CA VAL A 320 23.67 8.42 0.33
C VAL A 320 22.62 9.38 0.91
N LEU A 321 22.85 10.69 0.82
CA LEU A 321 21.92 11.70 1.31
C LEU A 321 20.64 11.77 0.46
N ASN A 322 20.71 11.58 -0.86
CA ASN A 322 19.52 11.47 -1.70
C ASN A 322 18.69 10.24 -1.36
N LEU A 323 19.33 9.08 -1.16
CA LEU A 323 18.64 7.86 -0.72
C LEU A 323 17.99 8.08 0.65
N ALA A 324 18.70 8.70 1.59
CA ALA A 324 18.15 9.05 2.89
C ALA A 324 16.96 10.04 2.77
N ALA A 325 17.04 11.01 1.86
CA ALA A 325 15.96 11.98 1.61
C ALA A 325 14.70 11.27 1.13
N MET A 326 14.82 10.40 0.11
CA MET A 326 13.69 9.63 -0.41
C MET A 326 13.10 8.70 0.65
N LEU A 327 13.93 8.01 1.42
CA LEU A 327 13.45 7.20 2.53
C LEU A 327 12.72 8.04 3.58
N PHE A 328 13.22 9.21 3.95
CA PHE A 328 12.50 10.08 4.88
C PHE A 328 11.19 10.58 4.29
N LEU A 329 11.18 11.07 3.06
CA LEU A 329 9.98 11.63 2.42
C LEU A 329 8.88 10.57 2.21
N LEU A 330 9.26 9.31 1.93
CA LEU A 330 8.32 8.20 1.76
C LEU A 330 7.89 7.54 3.10
N VAL A 331 8.80 7.40 4.08
CA VAL A 331 8.49 6.73 5.36
C VAL A 331 7.84 7.67 6.37
N MET A 332 8.19 8.96 6.36
CA MET A 332 7.73 9.89 7.39
C MET A 332 6.20 10.07 7.43
N PRO A 333 5.45 10.06 6.31
CA PRO A 333 3.98 10.01 6.36
C PRO A 333 3.46 8.80 7.16
N GLY A 334 4.09 7.64 7.01
CA GLY A 334 3.89 6.44 7.84
C GLY A 334 4.11 6.68 9.32
N PHE A 335 5.22 7.32 9.66
CA PHE A 335 5.56 7.68 11.04
C PHE A 335 4.58 8.71 11.64
N ILE A 336 4.19 9.73 10.87
CA ILE A 336 3.22 10.75 11.27
C ILE A 336 1.88 10.09 11.56
N TRP A 337 1.38 9.30 10.62
CA TRP A 337 0.14 8.54 10.77
C TRP A 337 0.16 7.62 11.99
N TYR A 338 1.27 6.90 12.22
CA TYR A 338 1.38 6.02 13.39
C TYR A 338 1.29 6.78 14.71
N ASN A 339 1.88 7.98 14.80
CA ASN A 339 1.77 8.80 16.00
C ASN A 339 0.35 9.33 16.21
N ILE A 340 -0.34 9.76 15.15
CA ILE A 340 -1.77 10.10 15.18
C ILE A 340 -2.59 8.91 15.70
N TYR A 341 -2.39 7.72 15.13
CA TYR A 341 -3.07 6.50 15.53
C TYR A 341 -2.85 6.16 17.02
N ARG A 342 -1.66 6.44 17.55
CA ARG A 342 -1.29 6.18 18.95
C ARG A 342 -1.51 7.37 19.90
N ASN A 343 -1.86 8.56 19.41
CA ASN A 343 -1.91 9.83 20.15
C ASN A 343 -0.65 10.07 21.01
N ARG A 344 0.55 10.04 20.40
CA ARG A 344 1.85 10.11 21.13
C ARG A 344 2.58 11.45 20.99
N GLY A 345 2.14 12.33 20.11
CA GLY A 345 2.85 13.51 19.65
C GLY A 345 4.10 13.17 18.83
N PHE A 346 4.71 14.17 18.19
CA PHE A 346 5.94 13.98 17.42
C PHE A 346 7.20 14.24 18.23
N ARG A 347 8.03 13.20 18.42
CA ARG A 347 9.30 13.30 19.14
C ARG A 347 10.44 12.82 18.25
N PHE A 348 11.28 13.76 17.81
CA PHE A 348 12.47 13.46 17.03
C PHE A 348 13.74 13.80 17.81
N PRO A 349 14.79 12.97 17.80
CA PRO A 349 16.11 13.38 18.29
C PRO A 349 16.72 14.42 17.32
N ALA A 350 17.52 15.35 17.86
CA ALA A 350 18.12 16.43 17.06
C ALA A 350 19.03 15.91 15.93
N VAL A 351 19.68 14.75 16.12
CA VAL A 351 20.49 14.09 15.09
C VAL A 351 19.64 13.69 13.88
N LEU A 352 18.46 13.09 14.10
CA LEU A 352 17.58 12.70 12.99
C LEU A 352 17.00 13.92 12.28
N LEU A 353 16.70 15.01 12.99
CA LEU A 353 16.31 16.28 12.37
C LEU A 353 17.45 16.84 11.51
N GLY A 354 18.68 16.87 12.03
CA GLY A 354 19.84 17.31 11.27
C GLY A 354 20.03 16.47 10.00
N LEU A 355 19.95 15.14 10.12
CA LEU A 355 20.08 14.23 8.97
C LEU A 355 18.96 14.44 7.94
N PHE A 356 17.72 14.63 8.39
CA PHE A 356 16.59 14.92 7.52
C PHE A 356 16.83 16.18 6.68
N PHE A 357 17.19 17.30 7.33
CA PHE A 357 17.43 18.56 6.61
C PHE A 357 18.66 18.50 5.71
N ALA A 358 19.74 17.83 6.13
CA ALA A 358 20.90 17.60 5.27
C ALA A 358 20.51 16.82 4.01
N SER A 359 19.70 15.77 4.18
CA SER A 359 19.25 14.92 3.08
C SER A 359 18.32 15.68 2.12
N VAL A 360 17.35 16.44 2.64
CA VAL A 360 16.42 17.24 1.82
C VAL A 360 17.14 18.38 1.08
N VAL A 361 18.10 19.04 1.73
CA VAL A 361 18.93 20.07 1.07
C VAL A 361 19.73 19.44 -0.07
N CYS A 362 20.38 18.29 0.16
CA CYS A 362 21.10 17.56 -0.87
C CYS A 362 20.19 17.21 -2.06
N PHE A 363 19.02 16.64 -1.77
CA PHE A 363 18.00 16.27 -2.75
C PHE A 363 17.51 17.47 -3.57
N GLY A 364 17.34 18.64 -2.93
CA GLY A 364 16.92 19.86 -3.62
C GLY A 364 17.97 20.44 -4.58
N TYR A 365 19.26 20.31 -4.25
CA TYR A 365 20.36 20.82 -5.10
C TYR A 365 20.78 19.84 -6.19
N THR A 366 20.77 18.54 -5.89
CA THR A 366 21.28 17.49 -6.78
C THR A 366 20.41 16.25 -6.65
N PRO A 367 19.18 16.27 -7.20
CA PRO A 367 18.24 15.17 -7.08
C PRO A 367 18.72 13.97 -7.90
N VAL A 368 19.02 12.88 -7.23
CA VAL A 368 19.30 11.57 -7.85
C VAL A 368 18.00 10.84 -8.22
N PHE A 369 16.89 11.20 -7.58
CA PHE A 369 15.57 10.66 -7.90
C PHE A 369 14.65 11.73 -8.46
N SER A 370 13.77 11.31 -9.37
CA SER A 370 12.68 12.13 -9.89
C SER A 370 11.36 11.39 -9.66
N VAL A 371 10.40 12.07 -9.03
CA VAL A 371 9.08 11.52 -8.79
C VAL A 371 8.14 12.11 -9.85
N THR A 372 7.70 11.27 -10.79
CA THR A 372 6.93 11.69 -11.95
C THR A 372 5.64 10.89 -12.09
N PRO A 373 4.64 11.37 -12.86
CA PRO A 373 3.51 10.53 -13.24
C PRO A 373 3.99 9.31 -14.04
N LEU A 374 3.43 8.14 -13.76
CA LEU A 374 3.62 6.96 -14.59
C LEU A 374 3.03 7.19 -16.00
N GLU A 375 3.83 6.99 -17.05
CA GLU A 375 3.42 7.25 -18.44
C GLU A 375 2.97 6.01 -19.22
N SER A 376 3.25 4.81 -18.72
CA SER A 376 2.94 3.56 -19.42
C SER A 376 1.42 3.36 -19.57
N GLU A 377 0.98 3.03 -20.79
CA GLU A 377 -0.43 2.79 -21.06
C GLU A 377 -0.98 1.63 -20.22
N GLY A 378 -2.16 1.82 -19.65
CA GLY A 378 -2.82 0.79 -18.83
C GLY A 378 -2.35 0.71 -17.37
N LEU A 379 -1.26 1.40 -17.01
CA LEU A 379 -0.79 1.47 -15.63
C LEU A 379 -1.22 2.77 -14.96
N VAL A 380 -1.39 2.71 -13.64
CA VAL A 380 -1.78 3.84 -12.82
C VAL A 380 -0.80 3.94 -11.65
N GLY A 381 -0.19 5.11 -11.50
CA GLY A 381 0.55 5.41 -10.29
C GLY A 381 1.56 6.52 -10.43
N VAL A 382 2.59 6.44 -9.60
CA VAL A 382 3.73 7.33 -9.57
C VAL A 382 4.96 6.53 -9.98
N ASP A 383 5.80 7.17 -10.79
CA ASP A 383 7.10 6.67 -11.15
C ASP A 383 8.17 7.32 -10.29
N ILE A 384 9.16 6.53 -9.86
CA ILE A 384 10.36 7.02 -9.19
C ILE A 384 11.54 6.68 -10.09
N LEU A 385 12.00 7.65 -10.86
CA LEU A 385 13.14 7.51 -11.76
C LEU A 385 14.44 7.81 -11.01
N THR A 386 15.51 7.13 -11.42
CA THR A 386 16.88 7.39 -10.99
C THR A 386 17.63 8.14 -12.09
N ARG A 387 18.55 9.02 -11.71
CA ARG A 387 19.36 9.84 -12.62
C ARG A 387 20.80 9.92 -12.12
N THR A 388 21.75 10.06 -13.05
CA THR A 388 23.13 10.46 -12.73
C THR A 388 23.12 11.87 -12.13
N ILE A 389 24.08 12.19 -11.28
CA ILE A 389 24.27 13.57 -10.80
C ILE A 389 24.93 14.46 -11.85
N PHE A 390 25.52 13.89 -12.90
CA PHE A 390 26.18 14.59 -14.00
C PHE A 390 25.31 14.53 -15.26
N ASP A 391 24.34 15.43 -15.33
CA ASP A 391 23.69 15.79 -16.60
C ASP A 391 24.44 16.96 -17.26
N GLU A 392 24.15 17.30 -18.51
CA GLU A 392 24.81 18.38 -19.27
C GLU A 392 24.83 19.73 -18.52
N THR A 393 23.93 19.91 -17.56
CA THR A 393 23.74 21.14 -16.78
C THR A 393 24.40 21.14 -15.39
N VAL A 394 24.81 19.98 -14.86
CA VAL A 394 25.29 19.86 -13.47
C VAL A 394 26.80 19.69 -13.43
N GLY A 395 27.52 20.76 -13.10
CA GLY A 395 28.97 20.75 -12.95
C GLY A 395 29.46 20.40 -11.53
N LEU A 396 30.78 20.23 -11.39
CA LEU A 396 31.47 19.97 -10.12
C LEU A 396 31.13 21.00 -9.03
N THR A 397 30.88 22.26 -9.40
CA THR A 397 30.46 23.31 -8.46
C THR A 397 29.16 22.95 -7.75
N THR A 398 28.15 22.46 -8.49
CA THR A 398 26.85 22.08 -7.91
C THR A 398 27.01 20.90 -6.95
N LEU A 399 27.86 19.92 -7.30
CA LEU A 399 28.20 18.79 -6.43
C LEU A 399 28.77 19.28 -5.09
N TYR A 400 29.79 20.15 -5.13
CA TYR A 400 30.43 20.66 -3.92
C TYR A 400 29.49 21.53 -3.09
N VAL A 401 28.68 22.37 -3.73
CA VAL A 401 27.65 23.19 -3.05
C VAL A 401 26.61 22.31 -2.37
N SER A 402 26.15 21.25 -3.04
CA SER A 402 25.20 20.28 -2.47
C SER A 402 25.78 19.57 -1.24
N ALA A 403 27.01 19.04 -1.36
CA ALA A 403 27.69 18.36 -0.27
C ALA A 403 27.95 19.28 0.93
N ALA A 404 28.55 20.45 0.71
CA ALA A 404 28.86 21.41 1.77
C ALA A 404 27.59 22.00 2.39
N GLY A 405 26.62 22.39 1.57
CA GLY A 405 25.32 22.92 2.01
C GLY A 405 24.57 21.92 2.91
N SER A 406 24.62 20.64 2.58
CA SER A 406 24.02 19.57 3.38
C SER A 406 24.70 19.39 4.74
N MET A 407 26.04 19.44 4.79
CA MET A 407 26.79 19.38 6.06
C MET A 407 26.53 20.60 6.95
N ILE A 408 26.45 21.80 6.36
CA ILE A 408 26.09 23.02 7.08
C ILE A 408 24.66 22.91 7.62
N ALA A 409 23.72 22.45 6.81
CA ALA A 409 22.33 22.22 7.24
C ALA A 409 22.25 21.21 8.39
N PHE A 410 22.98 20.09 8.29
CA PHE A 410 23.08 19.10 9.38
C PHE A 410 23.52 19.76 10.68
N LEU A 411 24.67 20.44 10.66
CA LEU A 411 25.29 21.01 11.85
C LEU A 411 24.41 22.11 12.46
N ALA A 412 23.87 23.01 11.62
CA ALA A 412 23.00 24.10 12.05
C ALA A 412 21.76 23.56 12.76
N VAL A 413 21.05 22.60 12.14
CA VAL A 413 19.83 22.01 12.72
C VAL A 413 20.15 21.15 13.95
N TYR A 414 21.24 20.39 13.94
CA TYR A 414 21.65 19.57 15.08
C TYR A 414 21.95 20.43 16.33
N LEU A 415 22.73 21.50 16.16
CA LEU A 415 23.09 22.41 17.26
C LEU A 415 21.86 23.20 17.73
N ALA A 416 21.12 23.80 16.81
CA ALA A 416 19.93 24.59 17.14
C ALA A 416 18.81 23.72 17.74
N GLY A 417 18.70 22.46 17.32
CA GLY A 417 17.76 21.47 17.84
C GLY A 417 18.02 21.05 19.30
N LYS A 418 19.12 21.48 19.92
CA LYS A 418 19.33 21.35 21.37
C LYS A 418 18.47 22.33 22.16
N VAL A 419 18.07 23.46 21.56
CA VAL A 419 17.16 24.42 22.18
C VAL A 419 15.72 23.97 21.94
N LYS A 420 14.97 23.71 23.03
CA LYS A 420 13.62 23.13 22.97
C LYS A 420 12.70 23.90 22.00
N ALA A 421 12.62 25.22 22.10
CA ALA A 421 11.73 26.03 21.25
C ALA A 421 12.07 25.91 19.75
N VAL A 422 13.36 26.00 19.42
CA VAL A 422 13.85 25.91 18.03
C VAL A 422 13.66 24.50 17.46
N LYS A 423 13.85 23.47 18.30
CA LYS A 423 13.56 22.09 17.94
C LYS A 423 12.10 21.88 17.51
N HIS A 424 11.14 22.46 18.24
CA HIS A 424 9.72 22.35 17.87
C HIS A 424 9.44 23.00 16.51
N TRP A 425 10.09 24.14 16.22
CA TRP A 425 10.04 24.78 14.91
C TRP A 425 10.56 23.86 13.80
N PHE A 426 11.72 23.22 13.99
CA PHE A 426 12.26 22.27 12.99
C PHE A 426 11.37 21.03 12.81
N ILE A 427 10.74 20.54 13.88
CA ILE A 427 9.75 19.45 13.75
C ILE A 427 8.57 19.91 12.89
N GLY A 428 8.01 21.09 13.17
CA GLY A 428 6.91 21.65 12.37
C GLY A 428 7.29 21.86 10.90
N LEU A 429 8.49 22.38 10.63
CA LEU A 429 9.00 22.55 9.27
C LEU A 429 9.22 21.20 8.56
N SER A 430 9.72 20.18 9.28
CA SER A 430 9.88 18.83 8.71
C SER A 430 8.54 18.22 8.32
N ILE A 431 7.53 18.35 9.18
CA ILE A 431 6.15 17.90 8.89
C ILE A 431 5.61 18.63 7.66
N LEU A 432 5.80 19.95 7.56
CA LEU A 432 5.34 20.72 6.40
C LEU A 432 6.00 20.25 5.10
N ILE A 433 7.31 20.01 5.09
CA ILE A 433 8.03 19.50 3.91
C ILE A 433 7.49 18.12 3.50
N VAL A 434 7.28 17.24 4.48
CA VAL A 434 6.74 15.90 4.25
C VAL A 434 5.30 15.95 3.74
N ASP A 435 4.45 16.80 4.30
CA ASP A 435 3.06 16.98 3.87
C ASP A 435 2.99 17.55 2.44
N MET A 436 3.89 18.49 2.08
CA MET A 436 3.99 19.01 0.71
C MET A 436 4.42 17.93 -0.28
N PHE A 437 5.45 17.14 0.05
CA PHE A 437 5.88 16.02 -0.78
C PHE A 437 4.78 14.97 -0.93
N PHE A 438 4.11 14.61 0.17
CA PHE A 438 3.02 13.63 0.14
C PHE A 438 1.84 14.13 -0.69
N GLY A 439 1.48 15.41 -0.58
CA GLY A 439 0.46 16.03 -1.43
C GLY A 439 0.83 16.00 -2.91
N PHE A 440 2.08 16.30 -3.24
CA PHE A 440 2.61 16.21 -4.61
C PHE A 440 2.56 14.78 -5.16
N TYR A 441 2.98 13.79 -4.37
CA TYR A 441 2.90 12.37 -4.73
C TYR A 441 1.45 11.93 -4.99
N ILE A 442 0.53 12.27 -4.07
CA ILE A 442 -0.89 11.92 -4.21
C ILE A 442 -1.53 12.61 -5.41
N TYR A 443 -1.13 13.84 -5.72
CA TYR A 443 -1.56 14.53 -6.93
C TYR A 443 -1.15 13.78 -8.19
N HIS A 444 0.11 13.34 -8.30
CA HIS A 444 0.58 12.57 -9.45
C HIS A 444 -0.18 11.24 -9.59
N TYR A 445 -0.37 10.52 -8.50
CA TYR A 445 -1.15 9.29 -8.51
C TYR A 445 -2.60 9.54 -8.97
N ALA A 446 -3.28 10.53 -8.40
CA ALA A 446 -4.66 10.86 -8.76
C ALA A 446 -4.77 11.32 -10.21
N SER A 447 -3.76 12.01 -10.74
CA SER A 447 -3.71 12.47 -12.14
C SER A 447 -3.60 11.31 -13.13
N THR A 448 -2.68 10.37 -12.92
CA THR A 448 -2.53 9.19 -13.80
C THR A 448 -3.77 8.31 -13.75
N MET A 449 -4.33 8.10 -12.55
CA MET A 449 -5.58 7.38 -12.38
C MET A 449 -6.74 8.04 -13.13
N THR A 450 -6.88 9.37 -13.02
CA THR A 450 -7.92 10.13 -13.72
C THR A 450 -7.77 9.94 -15.23
N ARG A 451 -6.54 10.09 -15.76
CA ARG A 451 -6.23 9.91 -17.18
C ARG A 451 -6.66 8.51 -17.65
N TYR A 452 -6.28 7.47 -16.91
CA TYR A 452 -6.65 6.08 -17.20
C TYR A 452 -8.17 5.88 -17.28
N TYR A 453 -8.92 6.32 -16.27
CA TYR A 453 -10.38 6.15 -16.30
C TYR A 453 -11.04 6.98 -17.40
N THR A 454 -10.56 8.20 -17.66
CA THR A 454 -11.10 9.05 -18.73
C THR A 454 -10.80 8.52 -20.13
N SER A 455 -9.77 7.70 -20.32
CA SER A 455 -9.53 7.03 -21.61
C SER A 455 -10.33 5.74 -21.74
N VAL A 456 -10.42 4.94 -20.68
CA VAL A 456 -11.07 3.62 -20.72
C VAL A 456 -12.60 3.71 -20.71
N ILE A 457 -13.19 4.57 -19.89
CA ILE A 457 -14.66 4.64 -19.73
C ILE A 457 -15.38 4.97 -21.05
N PRO A 458 -14.98 6.00 -21.83
CA PRO A 458 -15.62 6.29 -23.12
C PRO A 458 -15.52 5.12 -24.11
N ASN A 459 -14.37 4.44 -24.14
CA ASN A 459 -14.18 3.26 -24.99
C ASN A 459 -15.15 2.13 -24.62
N MET A 460 -15.38 1.89 -23.33
CA MET A 460 -16.36 0.90 -22.87
C MET A 460 -17.79 1.27 -23.27
N PHE A 461 -18.15 2.56 -23.27
CA PHE A 461 -19.43 3.03 -23.78
C PHE A 461 -19.58 2.83 -25.30
N LEU A 462 -18.53 3.13 -26.08
CA LEU A 462 -18.53 2.93 -27.53
C LEU A 462 -18.65 1.45 -27.92
N GLN A 463 -18.04 0.56 -27.13
CA GLN A 463 -18.14 -0.89 -27.28
C GLN A 463 -19.44 -1.48 -26.69
N GLN A 464 -20.40 -0.64 -26.28
CA GLN A 464 -21.69 -1.05 -25.70
C GLN A 464 -21.57 -1.87 -24.40
N SER A 465 -20.43 -1.80 -23.72
CA SER A 465 -20.16 -2.47 -22.45
C SER A 465 -20.62 -1.63 -21.25
N TYR A 466 -21.91 -1.28 -21.24
CA TYR A 466 -22.48 -0.29 -20.31
C TYR A 466 -22.32 -0.63 -18.82
N ILE A 467 -22.44 -1.91 -18.46
CA ILE A 467 -22.29 -2.36 -17.07
C ILE A 467 -20.85 -2.13 -16.59
N ILE A 468 -19.87 -2.48 -17.43
CA ILE A 468 -18.44 -2.28 -17.13
C ILE A 468 -18.17 -0.78 -16.99
N ALA A 469 -18.63 0.03 -17.96
CA ALA A 469 -18.46 1.48 -17.94
C ALA A 469 -19.07 2.15 -16.69
N PHE A 470 -20.26 1.70 -16.26
CA PHE A 470 -20.93 2.17 -15.05
C PHE A 470 -20.09 1.90 -13.79
N TYR A 471 -19.58 0.68 -13.63
CA TYR A 471 -18.76 0.31 -12.47
C TYR A 471 -17.39 0.99 -12.50
N LEU A 472 -16.73 1.12 -13.65
CA LEU A 472 -15.49 1.88 -13.77
C LEU A 472 -15.69 3.36 -13.44
N SER A 473 -16.82 3.95 -13.82
CA SER A 473 -17.19 5.32 -13.42
C SER A 473 -17.36 5.44 -11.91
N ALA A 474 -18.02 4.47 -11.28
CA ALA A 474 -18.13 4.41 -9.83
C ALA A 474 -16.75 4.26 -9.16
N PHE A 475 -15.89 3.39 -9.69
CA PHE A 475 -14.53 3.19 -9.18
C PHE A 475 -13.72 4.48 -9.25
N MET A 476 -13.74 5.17 -10.39
CA MET A 476 -13.12 6.48 -10.57
C MET A 476 -13.60 7.49 -9.52
N LEU A 477 -14.93 7.60 -9.32
CA LEU A 477 -15.51 8.52 -8.34
C LEU A 477 -15.04 8.20 -6.92
N PHE A 478 -15.12 6.94 -6.49
CA PHE A 478 -14.70 6.54 -5.15
C PHE A 478 -13.21 6.70 -4.93
N SER A 479 -12.37 6.44 -5.94
CA SER A 479 -10.95 6.68 -5.84
C SER A 479 -10.62 8.17 -5.73
N LEU A 480 -11.24 9.04 -6.54
CA LEU A 480 -11.05 10.48 -6.44
C LEU A 480 -11.46 11.02 -5.06
N LEU A 481 -12.60 10.58 -4.55
CA LEU A 481 -13.04 10.90 -3.19
C LEU A 481 -12.04 10.39 -2.15
N PHE A 482 -11.52 9.17 -2.31
CA PHE A 482 -10.53 8.58 -1.42
C PHE A 482 -9.24 9.39 -1.36
N TYR A 483 -8.62 9.70 -2.51
CA TYR A 483 -7.36 10.47 -2.55
C TYR A 483 -7.55 11.88 -1.98
N ALA A 484 -8.61 12.59 -2.38
CA ALA A 484 -8.88 13.94 -1.90
C ALA A 484 -9.24 13.98 -0.40
N SER A 485 -10.22 13.16 0.03
CA SER A 485 -10.67 13.17 1.42
C SER A 485 -9.63 12.54 2.37
N GLY A 486 -8.89 11.53 1.91
CA GLY A 486 -7.83 10.89 2.68
C GLY A 486 -6.67 11.84 2.96
N PHE A 487 -6.26 12.63 1.96
CA PHE A 487 -5.20 13.62 2.14
C PHE A 487 -5.65 14.76 3.04
N VAL A 488 -6.87 15.30 2.85
CA VAL A 488 -7.43 16.33 3.75
C VAL A 488 -7.55 15.81 5.18
N ALA A 489 -8.03 14.57 5.37
CA ALA A 489 -8.10 13.93 6.67
C ALA A 489 -6.71 13.80 7.30
N PHE A 490 -5.70 13.38 6.52
CA PHE A 490 -4.32 13.31 6.98
C PHE A 490 -3.82 14.67 7.50
N LEU A 491 -3.98 15.75 6.73
CA LEU A 491 -3.55 17.09 7.14
C LEU A 491 -4.27 17.60 8.40
N ILE A 492 -5.58 17.35 8.53
CA ILE A 492 -6.36 17.73 9.70
C ILE A 492 -5.85 17.00 10.94
N GLU A 493 -5.64 15.68 10.84
CA GLU A 493 -5.17 14.88 11.97
C GLU A 493 -3.72 15.20 12.33
N THR A 494 -2.85 15.43 11.34
CA THR A 494 -1.47 15.91 11.57
C THR A 494 -1.45 17.24 12.32
N LYS A 495 -2.31 18.18 11.94
CA LYS A 495 -2.46 19.47 12.64
C LYS A 495 -2.97 19.29 14.08
N ASN A 496 -3.93 18.39 14.30
CA ASN A 496 -4.44 18.09 15.63
C ASN A 496 -3.36 17.49 16.53
N GLU A 497 -2.61 16.52 16.01
CA GLU A 497 -1.52 15.85 16.74
C GLU A 497 -0.36 16.82 17.02
N TYR A 498 -0.03 17.72 16.07
CA TYR A 498 1.00 18.73 16.27
C TYR A 498 0.66 19.70 17.41
N ARG A 499 -0.62 19.98 17.66
CA ARG A 499 -1.04 20.83 18.79
C ARG A 499 -0.72 20.20 20.14
N LEU A 500 -0.63 18.88 20.25
CA LEU A 500 -0.24 18.18 21.48
C LEU A 500 1.23 18.37 21.85
N LEU A 501 2.04 18.95 20.96
CA LEU A 501 3.43 19.30 21.26
C LEU A 501 3.61 20.66 21.93
N LYS A 502 2.60 21.54 21.83
CA LYS A 502 2.59 22.83 22.54
C LYS A 502 2.16 22.59 23.97
#